data_AF-A0A9E1YLP9-F1
#
_entry.id   AF-A0A9E1YLP9-F1
#
_cell.length_a   1.000
_cell.length_b   1.000
_cell.length_c   1.000
_cell.angle_alpha   90.00
_cell.angle_beta   90.00
_cell.angle_gamma   90.00
#
_symmetry.space_group_name_H-M   'P 1'
#
loop_
_entity.id
_entity.type
_entity.pdbx_description
1 polymer ?
#
loop_
_entity_poly.entity_id
_entity_poly.type
_entity_poly.pdbx_seq_one_letter_code
_entity_poly.pdbx_strand_id
1 'polypeptide(L)'
;MSEEANLDNRTIEQIEYKYLNLLNNSLGNSTQLKKELESQNKFFSQFMNPTDRASLKFKKKNYLAAGAERVIFNSINKSGFFGTPNSSPIGGDLFFETKDDEHDQNLLISIDCKTVRAETNMNDIHNFDVGLNQHSYKSTSVYNGGVIRLINPILQSEYKNEHDQKCLLLSYLVVILYHISPSVENPERTEILMISSFCIPNGQLVNHYHSRPWAGGKSGKIKVAGNQILKKADGTDYITLDEEDYVNTRKNLGGLNKRIIEEEFKNRTGNYLEFTNLKSRVNYKEIQKFEIYDESKERLKIIYLSHQIPNEYSEDLKFFKDNYSI
;
A
#
# COMPACT_ATOMS: atom_id res chain seq x y z
N MET A 1 0.60 34.59 17.38
CA MET A 1 0.32 33.28 16.77
C MET A 1 1.49 32.99 15.85
N SER A 2 2.42 32.15 16.27
CA SER A 2 3.52 31.71 15.40
C SER A 2 2.93 30.77 14.35
N GLU A 3 3.13 31.08 13.07
CA GLU A 3 2.93 30.09 12.01
C GLU A 3 3.91 28.94 12.30
N GLU A 4 3.40 27.81 12.78
CA GLU A 4 4.19 26.57 12.83
C GLU A 4 4.54 26.21 11.38
N ALA A 5 5.81 26.45 11.01
CA ALA A 5 6.35 26.10 9.73
C ALA A 5 6.06 24.62 9.43
N ASN A 6 5.55 24.33 8.23
CA ASN A 6 5.46 22.95 7.78
C ASN A 6 6.85 22.33 7.78
N LEU A 7 6.94 21.06 8.18
CA LEU A 7 8.16 20.27 8.04
C LEU A 7 8.67 20.37 6.61
N ASP A 8 9.97 20.60 6.46
CA ASP A 8 10.57 20.60 5.14
C ASP A 8 10.63 19.17 4.58
N ASN A 9 10.63 19.05 3.25
CA ASN A 9 10.58 17.77 2.55
C ASN A 9 11.73 16.82 2.94
N ARG A 10 12.91 17.36 3.28
CA ARG A 10 14.07 16.53 3.66
C ARG A 10 13.83 15.89 5.02
N THR A 11 13.29 16.65 5.97
CA THR A 11 12.94 16.13 7.31
C THR A 11 11.86 15.06 7.23
N ILE A 12 10.86 15.21 6.36
CA ILE A 12 9.83 14.17 6.15
C ILE A 12 10.49 12.85 5.71
N GLU A 13 11.41 12.88 4.74
CA GLU A 13 12.10 11.67 4.29
C GLU A 13 13.03 11.07 5.34
N GLN A 14 13.66 11.90 6.19
CA GLN A 14 14.45 11.43 7.33
C GLN A 14 13.60 10.60 8.28
N ILE A 15 12.43 11.13 8.65
CA ILE A 15 11.48 10.45 9.52
C ILE A 15 10.96 9.17 8.85
N GLU A 16 10.54 9.23 7.59
CA GLU A 16 10.11 8.06 6.82
C GLU A 16 11.17 6.95 6.78
N TYR A 17 12.43 7.31 6.51
CA TYR A 17 13.53 6.35 6.50
C TYR A 17 13.78 5.78 7.90
N LYS A 18 13.80 6.61 8.94
CA LYS A 18 13.98 6.19 10.34
C LYS A 18 12.93 5.15 10.73
N TYR A 19 11.65 5.42 10.48
CA TYR A 19 10.58 4.50 10.84
C TYR A 19 10.48 3.27 9.94
N LEU A 20 10.94 3.35 8.68
CA LEU A 20 11.17 2.15 7.86
C LEU A 20 12.25 1.26 8.49
N ASN A 21 13.35 1.82 9.02
CA ASN A 21 14.36 1.04 9.75
C ASN A 21 13.77 0.40 11.00
N LEU A 22 13.02 1.16 11.79
CA LEU A 22 12.37 0.65 12.99
C LEU A 22 11.40 -0.49 12.64
N LEU A 23 10.62 -0.37 11.57
CA LEU A 23 9.74 -1.44 11.10
C LEU A 23 10.52 -2.73 10.82
N ASN A 24 11.61 -2.64 10.07
CA ASN A 24 12.44 -3.81 9.76
C ASN A 24 13.07 -4.42 11.01
N ASN A 25 13.53 -3.58 11.95
CA ASN A 25 14.08 -4.04 13.23
C ASN A 25 13.01 -4.72 14.10
N SER A 26 11.78 -4.19 14.11
CA SER A 26 10.65 -4.77 14.84
C SER A 26 10.20 -6.12 14.30
N LEU A 27 10.30 -6.32 12.98
CA LEU A 27 10.03 -7.60 12.35
C LEU A 27 11.08 -8.67 12.74
N GLY A 28 12.22 -8.24 13.27
CA GLY A 28 13.12 -9.06 14.06
C GLY A 28 13.90 -10.09 13.23
N ASN A 29 14.29 -11.19 13.88
CA ASN A 29 15.02 -12.28 13.23
C ASN A 29 14.14 -12.93 12.14
N SER A 30 14.57 -12.80 10.89
CA SER A 30 13.86 -13.29 9.71
C SER A 30 13.52 -14.79 9.76
N THR A 31 14.37 -15.61 10.40
CA THR A 31 14.11 -17.04 10.60
C THR A 31 12.99 -17.28 11.60
N GLN A 32 12.93 -16.51 12.68
CA GLN A 32 11.86 -16.62 13.67
C GLN A 32 10.53 -16.12 13.08
N LEU A 33 10.55 -14.97 12.41
CA LEU A 33 9.37 -14.42 11.75
C LEU A 33 8.80 -15.40 10.72
N LYS A 34 9.65 -16.02 9.89
CA LYS A 34 9.25 -17.08 8.97
C LYS A 34 8.54 -18.23 9.70
N LYS A 35 9.13 -18.75 10.78
CA LYS A 35 8.55 -19.85 11.56
C LYS A 35 7.18 -19.49 12.14
N GLU A 36 6.99 -18.25 12.57
CA GLU A 36 5.72 -17.76 13.09
C GLU A 36 4.66 -17.62 11.98
N LEU A 37 5.04 -17.09 10.82
CA LEU A 37 4.17 -17.02 9.63
C LEU A 37 3.76 -18.41 9.11
N GLU A 38 4.64 -19.40 9.24
CA GLU A 38 4.39 -20.80 8.85
C GLU A 38 3.76 -21.64 9.96
N SER A 39 3.49 -21.07 11.14
CA SER A 39 3.00 -21.83 12.30
C SER A 39 1.68 -22.55 12.05
N GLN A 40 0.85 -22.01 11.15
CA GLN A 40 -0.41 -22.61 10.72
C GLN A 40 -0.23 -23.96 10.00
N ASN A 41 0.96 -24.24 9.44
CA ASN A 41 1.27 -25.51 8.77
C ASN A 41 1.05 -26.73 9.67
N LYS A 42 1.19 -26.57 11.00
CA LYS A 42 0.90 -27.63 11.99
C LYS A 42 -0.53 -28.15 11.92
N PHE A 43 -1.45 -27.34 11.42
CA PHE A 43 -2.89 -27.61 11.38
C PHE A 43 -3.48 -27.44 9.97
N PHE A 44 -2.63 -27.35 8.94
CA PHE A 44 -3.03 -26.99 7.57
C PHE A 44 -4.19 -27.85 7.05
N SER A 45 -4.07 -29.18 7.20
CA SER A 45 -5.07 -30.14 6.73
C SER A 45 -6.38 -30.12 7.52
N GLN A 46 -6.38 -29.53 8.73
CA GLN A 46 -7.57 -29.37 9.58
C GLN A 46 -8.28 -28.04 9.29
N PHE A 47 -7.53 -26.95 9.10
CA PHE A 47 -8.10 -25.64 8.74
C PHE A 47 -8.58 -25.57 7.29
N MET A 48 -7.94 -26.31 6.39
CA MET A 48 -8.36 -26.41 4.99
C MET A 48 -8.99 -27.77 4.74
N ASN A 49 -10.32 -27.84 4.67
CA ASN A 49 -11.01 -29.07 4.30
C ASN A 49 -10.62 -29.53 2.87
N PRO A 50 -10.91 -30.79 2.48
CA PRO A 50 -10.54 -31.30 1.16
C PRO A 50 -11.02 -30.44 -0.02
N THR A 51 -12.21 -29.83 0.10
CA THR A 51 -12.78 -28.96 -0.94
C THR A 51 -12.01 -27.64 -1.07
N ASP A 52 -11.65 -27.01 0.06
CA ASP A 52 -10.81 -25.82 0.10
C ASP A 52 -9.47 -26.10 -0.57
N ARG A 53 -8.81 -27.21 -0.21
CA ARG A 53 -7.54 -27.66 -0.81
C ARG A 53 -7.67 -27.91 -2.31
N ALA A 54 -8.66 -28.68 -2.74
CA ALA A 54 -8.91 -28.96 -4.16
C ALA A 54 -9.21 -27.69 -4.97
N SER A 55 -9.71 -26.64 -4.33
CA SER A 55 -10.01 -25.36 -4.98
C SER A 55 -8.81 -24.44 -5.17
N LEU A 56 -7.66 -24.70 -4.54
CA LEU A 56 -6.49 -23.81 -4.60
C LEU A 56 -5.96 -23.60 -6.02
N LYS A 57 -5.95 -24.65 -6.85
CA LYS A 57 -5.59 -24.57 -8.28
C LYS A 57 -6.50 -23.66 -9.11
N PHE A 58 -7.74 -23.42 -8.66
CA PHE A 58 -8.73 -22.63 -9.40
C PHE A 58 -9.06 -21.28 -8.75
N LYS A 59 -8.88 -21.17 -7.44
CA LYS A 59 -9.27 -19.99 -6.65
C LYS A 59 -8.04 -19.22 -6.19
N LYS A 60 -8.07 -17.90 -6.38
CA LYS A 60 -7.13 -16.93 -5.79
C LYS A 60 -7.31 -16.74 -4.26
N LYS A 61 -7.96 -17.67 -3.56
CA LYS A 61 -8.24 -17.50 -2.12
C LYS A 61 -6.92 -17.47 -1.35
N ASN A 62 -6.75 -16.43 -0.55
CA ASN A 62 -5.58 -16.20 0.26
C ASN A 62 -5.89 -16.62 1.70
N TYR A 63 -5.27 -17.71 2.14
CA TYR A 63 -5.49 -18.28 3.47
C TYR A 63 -4.47 -17.78 4.50
N LEU A 64 -3.41 -17.10 4.04
CA LEU A 64 -2.34 -16.61 4.92
C LEU A 64 -2.67 -15.21 5.48
N ALA A 65 -3.37 -14.36 4.72
CA ALA A 65 -3.61 -12.93 5.04
C ALA A 65 -3.92 -12.65 6.51
N ALA A 66 -5.04 -13.15 7.02
CA ALA A 66 -5.46 -12.87 8.40
C ALA A 66 -4.48 -13.42 9.44
N GLY A 67 -3.81 -14.55 9.17
CA GLY A 67 -2.79 -15.11 10.06
C GLY A 67 -1.52 -14.26 10.08
N ALA A 68 -1.10 -13.78 8.90
CA ALA A 68 0.06 -12.91 8.74
C ALA A 68 -0.11 -11.60 9.49
N GLU A 69 -1.26 -10.92 9.35
CA GLU A 69 -1.56 -9.67 10.08
C GLU A 69 -1.31 -9.82 11.60
N ARG A 70 -1.77 -10.94 12.20
CA ARG A 70 -1.57 -11.21 13.63
C ARG A 70 -0.10 -11.39 14.00
N VAL A 71 0.66 -12.11 13.17
CA VAL A 71 2.09 -12.34 13.40
C VAL A 71 2.84 -11.01 13.28
N ILE A 72 2.57 -10.22 12.22
CA ILE A 72 3.21 -8.92 12.01
C ILE A 72 2.90 -7.95 13.15
N PHE A 73 1.63 -7.86 13.58
CA PHE A 73 1.24 -7.05 14.75
C PHE A 73 2.00 -7.46 16.01
N ASN A 74 2.10 -8.76 16.28
CA ASN A 74 2.81 -9.28 17.44
C ASN A 74 4.31 -8.96 17.39
N SER A 75 4.96 -9.09 16.23
CA SER A 75 6.37 -8.71 16.04
C SER A 75 6.58 -7.21 16.29
N ILE A 76 5.72 -6.37 15.72
CA ILE A 76 5.79 -4.91 15.88
C ILE A 76 5.59 -4.50 17.34
N ASN A 77 4.55 -5.00 18.00
CA ASN A 77 4.26 -4.64 19.39
C ASN A 77 5.35 -5.07 20.38
N LYS A 78 5.95 -6.25 20.18
CA LYS A 78 7.04 -6.72 21.05
C LYS A 78 8.24 -5.77 21.08
N SER A 79 8.46 -5.02 20.00
CA SER A 79 9.58 -4.07 19.91
C SER A 79 9.35 -2.77 20.68
N GLY A 80 8.10 -2.34 20.84
CA GLY A 80 7.74 -1.07 21.47
C GLY A 80 8.10 0.20 20.67
N PHE A 81 8.65 0.10 19.45
CA PHE A 81 9.14 1.27 18.70
C PHE A 81 8.05 2.19 18.12
N PHE A 82 6.84 1.68 17.92
CA PHE A 82 5.78 2.39 17.20
C PHE A 82 4.79 3.11 18.13
N GLY A 83 5.04 3.11 19.44
CA GLY A 83 4.17 3.77 20.42
C GLY A 83 2.86 3.01 20.64
N THR A 84 1.76 3.75 20.69
CA THR A 84 0.45 3.26 21.12
C THR A 84 -0.37 2.79 19.90
N PRO A 85 -0.98 1.59 19.92
CA PRO A 85 -1.95 1.21 18.90
C PRO A 85 -3.13 2.18 18.88
N ASN A 86 -3.52 2.63 17.70
CA ASN A 86 -4.56 3.63 17.52
C ASN A 86 -5.74 3.02 16.72
N SER A 87 -6.97 3.28 17.18
CA SER A 87 -8.20 2.67 16.66
C SER A 87 -8.91 3.52 15.60
N SER A 88 -8.16 4.36 14.88
CA SER A 88 -8.68 5.21 13.81
C SER A 88 -9.57 4.41 12.82
N PRO A 89 -10.70 4.98 12.36
CA PRO A 89 -11.69 4.27 11.57
C PRO A 89 -11.24 3.95 10.13
N ILE A 90 -10.11 4.53 9.71
CA ILE A 90 -9.49 4.38 8.40
C ILE A 90 -7.99 4.23 8.57
N GLY A 91 -7.36 3.42 7.73
CA GLY A 91 -5.93 3.13 7.79
C GLY A 91 -5.61 1.81 7.09
N GLY A 92 -4.33 1.42 7.16
CA GLY A 92 -3.89 0.05 6.91
C GLY A 92 -4.34 -0.91 8.02
N ASP A 93 -3.92 -2.17 7.91
CA ASP A 93 -4.27 -3.21 8.89
C ASP A 93 -3.81 -2.88 10.32
N LEU A 94 -2.67 -2.21 10.46
CA LEU A 94 -2.12 -1.74 11.73
C LEU A 94 -1.99 -0.22 11.72
N PHE A 95 -2.33 0.40 12.84
CA PHE A 95 -2.29 1.85 12.99
C PHE A 95 -1.76 2.21 14.38
N PHE A 96 -0.83 3.16 14.44
CA PHE A 96 -0.16 3.56 15.67
C PHE A 96 -0.01 5.07 15.77
N GLU A 97 0.19 5.55 16.99
CA GLU A 97 0.58 6.91 17.29
C GLU A 97 1.85 6.94 18.16
N THR A 98 2.75 7.86 17.84
CA THR A 98 3.98 8.07 18.61
C THR A 98 4.48 9.49 18.42
N LYS A 99 5.54 9.85 19.14
CA LYS A 99 6.29 11.09 18.93
C LYS A 99 7.72 10.75 18.52
N ASP A 100 8.19 11.39 17.46
CA ASP A 100 9.60 11.37 17.11
C ASP A 100 10.35 12.38 17.96
N ASP A 101 11.20 11.89 18.86
CA ASP A 101 11.95 12.75 19.80
C ASP A 101 13.04 13.57 19.11
N GLU A 102 13.57 13.11 17.98
CA GLU A 102 14.68 13.77 17.27
C GLU A 102 14.20 15.01 16.52
N HIS A 103 13.01 14.92 15.93
CA HIS A 103 12.38 15.99 15.16
C HIS A 103 11.23 16.68 15.90
N ASP A 104 10.97 16.31 17.16
CA ASP A 104 9.86 16.81 18.00
C ASP A 104 8.48 16.71 17.31
N GLN A 105 8.28 15.65 16.51
CA GLN A 105 7.13 15.52 15.61
C GLN A 105 6.18 14.42 16.08
N ASN A 106 4.89 14.74 16.27
CA ASN A 106 3.89 13.69 16.49
C ASN A 106 3.62 12.94 15.18
N LEU A 107 3.40 11.63 15.27
CA LEU A 107 3.26 10.75 14.13
C LEU A 107 2.02 9.88 14.25
N LEU A 108 1.36 9.70 13.10
CA LEU A 108 0.44 8.59 12.88
C LEU A 108 1.11 7.62 11.91
N ILE A 109 1.09 6.32 12.22
CA ILE A 109 1.80 5.33 11.44
C ILE A 109 0.82 4.27 10.96
N SER A 110 0.58 4.24 9.65
CA SER A 110 -0.28 3.28 8.96
C SER A 110 0.58 2.20 8.32
N ILE A 111 0.34 0.92 8.67
CA ILE A 111 1.07 -0.22 8.11
C ILE A 111 0.05 -1.21 7.56
N ASP A 112 0.19 -1.53 6.28
CA ASP A 112 -0.69 -2.49 5.60
C ASP A 112 0.05 -3.79 5.27
N CYS A 113 -0.58 -4.92 5.60
CA CYS A 113 -0.01 -6.25 5.39
C CYS A 113 -0.55 -6.87 4.10
N LYS A 114 0.33 -7.07 3.12
CA LYS A 114 0.00 -7.77 1.89
C LYS A 114 0.56 -9.18 1.93
N THR A 115 -0.24 -10.13 1.51
CA THR A 115 0.20 -11.51 1.27
C THR A 115 -0.01 -11.83 -0.21
N VAL A 116 1.06 -12.32 -0.85
CA VAL A 116 1.08 -12.65 -2.28
C VAL A 116 1.34 -14.15 -2.41
N ARG A 117 0.47 -14.81 -3.18
CA ARG A 117 0.64 -16.22 -3.52
C ARG A 117 1.34 -16.35 -4.87
N ALA A 118 2.52 -16.94 -4.85
CA ALA A 118 3.46 -17.07 -5.97
C ALA A 118 2.77 -17.60 -7.24
N GLU A 119 1.98 -18.67 -7.11
CA GLU A 119 1.31 -19.37 -8.21
C GLU A 119 0.28 -18.52 -8.96
N THR A 120 -0.14 -17.38 -8.41
CA THR A 120 -1.24 -16.59 -8.99
C THR A 120 -0.92 -15.15 -9.30
N ASN A 121 -0.03 -14.52 -8.53
CA ASN A 121 0.18 -13.09 -8.62
C ASN A 121 1.66 -12.72 -8.39
N MET A 122 2.61 -13.48 -8.94
CA MET A 122 4.04 -13.17 -8.77
C MET A 122 4.37 -11.72 -9.17
N ASN A 123 3.78 -11.22 -10.27
CA ASN A 123 3.95 -9.83 -10.70
C ASN A 123 3.55 -8.78 -9.66
N ASP A 124 2.69 -9.11 -8.69
CA ASP A 124 2.27 -8.17 -7.64
C ASP A 124 3.41 -7.90 -6.64
N ILE A 125 4.49 -8.71 -6.61
CA ILE A 125 5.69 -8.39 -5.80
C ILE A 125 6.50 -7.22 -6.38
N HIS A 126 6.26 -6.90 -7.66
CA HIS A 126 6.88 -5.77 -8.34
C HIS A 126 6.01 -4.50 -8.29
N ASN A 127 4.71 -4.65 -8.01
CA ASN A 127 3.71 -3.58 -8.12
C ASN A 127 2.53 -3.84 -7.18
N PHE A 128 2.66 -3.49 -5.90
CA PHE A 128 1.64 -3.78 -4.89
C PHE A 128 0.39 -2.92 -5.09
N ASP A 129 -0.79 -3.54 -5.05
CA ASP A 129 -2.06 -2.81 -5.02
C ASP A 129 -2.24 -2.11 -3.66
N VAL A 130 -2.38 -0.79 -3.67
CA VAL A 130 -2.62 0.03 -2.48
C VAL A 130 -3.99 0.70 -2.60
N GLY A 131 -4.79 0.61 -1.53
CA GLY A 131 -6.10 1.24 -1.42
C GLY A 131 -6.00 2.69 -0.96
N LEU A 132 -7.00 3.51 -1.30
CA LEU A 132 -7.05 4.93 -0.95
C LEU A 132 -7.06 5.19 0.57
N ASN A 133 -7.40 4.20 1.39
CA ASN A 133 -7.35 4.28 2.86
C ASN A 133 -6.00 3.89 3.45
N GLN A 134 -4.97 3.63 2.64
CA GLN A 134 -3.68 3.07 3.09
C GLN A 134 -2.50 4.04 2.92
N HIS A 135 -2.72 5.19 2.27
CA HIS A 135 -1.69 6.20 2.02
C HIS A 135 -2.29 7.61 1.95
N SER A 136 -1.46 8.65 2.03
CA SER A 136 -1.85 10.06 1.90
C SER A 136 -1.44 10.74 0.58
N TYR A 137 -0.70 10.04 -0.28
CA TYR A 137 -0.11 10.63 -1.47
C TYR A 137 -1.10 10.83 -2.63
N LYS A 138 -1.52 12.08 -2.87
CA LYS A 138 -2.49 12.46 -3.91
C LYS A 138 -1.80 12.84 -5.20
N SER A 139 -2.01 12.09 -6.27
CA SER A 139 -1.56 12.47 -7.62
C SER A 139 -2.33 11.71 -8.70
N THR A 140 -1.85 11.73 -9.93
CA THR A 140 -2.48 11.03 -11.06
C THR A 140 -1.71 9.79 -11.47
N SER A 141 -2.36 8.87 -12.16
CA SER A 141 -1.70 7.72 -12.80
C SER A 141 -2.32 7.41 -14.15
N VAL A 142 -1.49 6.88 -15.07
CA VAL A 142 -1.92 6.46 -16.41
C VAL A 142 -2.34 4.98 -16.34
N TYR A 143 -3.59 4.71 -16.70
CA TYR A 143 -4.16 3.37 -16.79
C TYR A 143 -4.16 2.85 -18.23
N ASN A 144 -4.46 1.54 -18.39
CA ASN A 144 -4.58 0.90 -19.70
C ASN A 144 -5.42 1.73 -20.68
N GLY A 145 -4.88 1.94 -21.88
CA GLY A 145 -5.49 2.78 -22.90
C GLY A 145 -5.10 4.26 -22.84
N GLY A 146 -4.22 4.67 -21.92
CA GLY A 146 -3.76 6.06 -21.79
C GLY A 146 -4.69 6.93 -20.95
N VAL A 147 -5.66 6.33 -20.26
CA VAL A 147 -6.61 7.08 -19.42
C VAL A 147 -5.91 7.52 -18.14
N ILE A 148 -5.87 8.83 -17.91
CA ILE A 148 -5.35 9.40 -16.68
C ILE A 148 -6.46 9.36 -15.62
N ARG A 149 -6.13 8.91 -14.41
CA ARG A 149 -7.04 8.91 -13.26
C ARG A 149 -6.41 9.62 -12.08
N LEU A 150 -7.24 10.32 -11.31
CA LEU A 150 -6.85 10.89 -10.03
C LEU A 150 -6.84 9.79 -8.96
N ILE A 151 -5.72 9.64 -8.27
CA ILE A 151 -5.60 8.88 -7.03
C ILE A 151 -5.84 9.87 -5.89
N ASN A 152 -7.05 9.86 -5.34
CA ASN A 152 -7.45 10.76 -4.26
C ASN A 152 -7.55 9.97 -2.94
N PRO A 153 -6.49 9.92 -2.12
CA PRO A 153 -6.48 9.17 -0.87
C PRO A 153 -7.51 9.70 0.12
N ILE A 154 -8.04 8.79 0.94
CA ILE A 154 -8.93 9.11 2.06
C ILE A 154 -8.10 9.64 3.24
N LEU A 155 -6.86 9.15 3.39
CA LEU A 155 -5.96 9.64 4.42
C LEU A 155 -5.35 11.00 4.02
N GLN A 156 -5.17 11.88 5.01
CA GLN A 156 -4.49 13.16 4.88
C GLN A 156 -3.00 13.00 5.15
N SER A 157 -2.20 13.93 4.63
CA SER A 157 -0.74 13.90 4.86
C SER A 157 -0.36 14.23 6.30
N GLU A 158 -1.21 15.00 6.97
CA GLU A 158 -1.06 15.45 8.34
C GLU A 158 -2.47 15.55 8.96
N TYR A 159 -2.54 15.30 10.26
CA TYR A 159 -3.74 15.45 11.08
C TYR A 159 -3.45 16.37 12.26
N LYS A 160 -4.48 16.74 13.00
CA LYS A 160 -4.33 17.40 14.29
C LYS A 160 -4.94 16.55 15.39
N ASN A 161 -4.27 16.47 16.53
CA ASN A 161 -4.82 15.84 17.72
C ASN A 161 -5.78 16.79 18.45
N GLU A 162 -6.34 16.32 19.57
CA GLU A 162 -7.26 17.10 20.43
C GLU A 162 -6.64 18.37 21.06
N HIS A 163 -5.32 18.49 21.02
CA HIS A 163 -4.56 19.64 21.50
C HIS A 163 -4.09 20.56 20.36
N ASP A 164 -4.65 20.40 19.16
CA ASP A 164 -4.30 21.13 17.92
C ASP A 164 -2.86 20.92 17.44
N GLN A 165 -2.16 19.90 17.96
CA GLN A 165 -0.79 19.57 17.55
C GLN A 165 -0.81 18.76 16.25
N LYS A 166 0.07 19.13 15.32
CA LYS A 166 0.24 18.44 14.04
C LYS A 166 0.78 17.03 14.22
N CYS A 167 0.18 16.08 13.51
CA CYS A 167 0.57 14.67 13.46
C CYS A 167 0.82 14.26 12.01
N LEU A 168 2.08 14.02 11.64
CA LEU A 168 2.47 13.60 10.28
C LEU A 168 2.08 12.13 10.07
N LEU A 169 1.44 11.81 8.95
CA LEU A 169 1.10 10.43 8.61
C LEU A 169 2.25 9.74 7.86
N LEU A 170 2.76 8.63 8.40
CA LEU A 170 3.68 7.72 7.72
C LEU A 170 2.93 6.49 7.21
N SER A 171 3.23 6.05 5.99
CA SER A 171 2.55 4.92 5.34
C SER A 171 3.54 3.85 4.91
N TYR A 172 3.35 2.62 5.40
CA TYR A 172 4.21 1.49 5.10
C TYR A 172 3.42 0.28 4.61
N LEU A 173 4.09 -0.57 3.83
CA LEU A 173 3.60 -1.89 3.45
C LEU A 173 4.54 -2.95 4.03
N VAL A 174 3.99 -4.05 4.51
CA VAL A 174 4.72 -5.30 4.72
C VAL A 174 4.18 -6.32 3.73
N VAL A 175 5.04 -6.89 2.90
CA VAL A 175 4.63 -7.82 1.84
C VAL A 175 5.27 -9.18 2.06
N ILE A 176 4.43 -10.21 2.11
CA ILE A 176 4.82 -11.58 2.35
C ILE A 176 4.48 -12.40 1.11
N LEU A 177 5.52 -12.85 0.41
CA LEU A 177 5.38 -13.78 -0.70
C LEU A 177 5.46 -15.21 -0.16
N TYR A 178 4.51 -16.04 -0.57
CA TYR A 178 4.47 -17.44 -0.18
C TYR A 178 4.08 -18.36 -1.35
N HIS A 179 4.45 -19.62 -1.23
CA HIS A 179 4.14 -20.72 -2.14
C HIS A 179 3.41 -21.84 -1.38
N ILE A 180 2.56 -22.59 -2.08
CA ILE A 180 1.90 -23.79 -1.57
C ILE A 180 2.70 -25.02 -1.99
N SER A 181 3.38 -25.62 -1.03
CA SER A 181 4.21 -26.80 -1.24
C SER A 181 3.44 -28.11 -0.99
N PRO A 182 3.79 -29.20 -1.70
CA PRO A 182 4.68 -29.22 -2.87
C PRO A 182 4.07 -28.61 -4.14
N SER A 183 2.74 -28.48 -4.20
CA SER A 183 2.03 -27.83 -5.31
C SER A 183 0.60 -27.47 -4.90
N VAL A 184 -0.09 -26.67 -5.72
CA VAL A 184 -1.52 -26.36 -5.52
C VAL A 184 -2.42 -27.55 -5.84
N GLU A 185 -1.95 -28.55 -6.58
CA GLU A 185 -2.63 -29.81 -6.87
C GLU A 185 -2.62 -30.76 -5.67
N ASN A 186 -1.50 -30.79 -4.93
CA ASN A 186 -1.35 -31.56 -3.69
C ASN A 186 -0.84 -30.64 -2.57
N PRO A 187 -1.69 -29.77 -2.01
CA PRO A 187 -1.27 -28.77 -1.06
C PRO A 187 -1.09 -29.37 0.34
N GLU A 188 0.11 -29.28 0.88
CA GLU A 188 0.46 -29.79 2.22
C GLU A 188 0.82 -28.68 3.21
N ARG A 189 1.46 -27.61 2.73
CA ARG A 189 1.91 -26.51 3.57
C ARG A 189 2.10 -25.22 2.79
N THR A 190 2.19 -24.11 3.51
CA THR A 190 2.63 -22.82 3.00
C THR A 190 4.12 -22.62 3.30
N GLU A 191 4.89 -22.19 2.31
CA GLU A 191 6.30 -21.81 2.46
C GLU A 191 6.48 -20.33 2.14
N ILE A 192 7.06 -19.57 3.08
CA ILE A 192 7.40 -18.17 2.86
C ILE A 192 8.66 -18.10 2.00
N LEU A 193 8.56 -17.39 0.89
CA LEU A 193 9.66 -17.16 -0.05
C LEU A 193 10.34 -15.82 0.19
N MET A 194 9.58 -14.78 0.52
CA MET A 194 10.12 -13.44 0.74
C MET A 194 9.27 -12.67 1.76
N ILE A 195 9.93 -11.84 2.57
CA ILE A 195 9.29 -10.83 3.40
C ILE A 195 9.98 -9.51 3.08
N SER A 196 9.22 -8.48 2.73
CA SER A 196 9.74 -7.15 2.42
C SER A 196 8.91 -6.06 3.10
N SER A 197 9.51 -4.91 3.35
CA SER A 197 8.80 -3.71 3.77
C SER A 197 9.05 -2.56 2.80
N PHE A 198 8.04 -1.69 2.62
CA PHE A 198 8.13 -0.56 1.72
C PHE A 198 7.56 0.72 2.36
N CYS A 199 8.24 1.85 2.16
CA CYS A 199 7.77 3.17 2.57
C CYS A 199 7.13 3.92 1.39
N ILE A 200 5.82 4.20 1.51
CA ILE A 200 5.10 5.06 0.56
C ILE A 200 5.37 6.52 0.96
N PRO A 201 5.82 7.39 0.03
CA PRO A 201 6.03 8.80 0.34
C PRO A 201 4.77 9.46 0.90
N ASN A 202 4.92 10.33 1.88
CA ASN A 202 3.88 11.17 2.42
C ASN A 202 3.36 12.16 1.35
N GLY A 203 2.07 12.49 1.38
CA GLY A 203 1.47 13.37 0.38
C GLY A 203 1.99 14.82 0.34
N GLN A 204 2.73 15.28 1.36
CA GLN A 204 3.47 16.55 1.29
C GLN A 204 4.61 16.51 0.26
N LEU A 205 5.11 15.31 -0.09
CA LEU A 205 6.19 15.11 -1.06
C LEU A 205 5.72 15.07 -2.54
N VAL A 206 4.45 15.40 -2.81
CA VAL A 206 3.86 15.39 -4.16
C VAL A 206 4.60 16.30 -5.13
N ASN A 207 5.09 17.45 -4.66
CA ASN A 207 5.81 18.40 -5.51
C ASN A 207 7.17 17.89 -5.98
N HIS A 208 7.73 16.86 -5.36
CA HIS A 208 9.00 16.25 -5.75
C HIS A 208 8.80 14.96 -6.56
N TYR A 209 7.94 14.06 -6.09
CA TYR A 209 7.74 12.75 -6.71
C TYR A 209 6.67 12.77 -7.83
N HIS A 210 5.81 13.79 -7.90
CA HIS A 210 4.76 13.94 -8.90
C HIS A 210 3.84 12.71 -9.03
N SER A 211 3.71 12.12 -10.21
CA SER A 211 2.92 10.90 -10.46
C SER A 211 3.74 9.61 -10.34
N ARG A 212 5.06 9.71 -10.17
CA ARG A 212 5.99 8.55 -10.19
C ARG A 212 5.63 7.43 -9.20
N PRO A 213 5.11 7.71 -7.99
CA PRO A 213 4.72 6.64 -7.06
C PRO A 213 3.64 5.70 -7.60
N TRP A 214 2.87 6.08 -8.63
CA TRP A 214 1.70 5.32 -9.08
C TRP A 214 1.82 4.76 -10.50
N ALA A 215 1.63 3.45 -10.61
CA ALA A 215 1.29 2.77 -11.84
C ALA A 215 -0.23 2.48 -11.90
N GLY A 216 -0.74 2.33 -13.12
CA GLY A 216 -2.13 1.95 -13.37
C GLY A 216 -2.48 0.62 -12.70
N GLY A 217 -3.42 0.64 -11.75
CA GLY A 217 -3.89 -0.54 -11.02
C GLY A 217 -5.19 -1.13 -11.57
N LYS A 218 -5.89 -1.92 -10.75
CA LYS A 218 -7.22 -2.45 -11.09
C LYS A 218 -8.22 -1.30 -11.17
N SER A 219 -9.05 -1.29 -12.22
CA SER A 219 -10.08 -0.27 -12.39
C SER A 219 -11.06 -0.31 -11.22
N GLY A 220 -11.08 0.74 -10.40
CA GLY A 220 -12.03 0.88 -9.30
C GLY A 220 -13.48 0.93 -9.79
N LYS A 221 -14.43 0.71 -8.87
CA LYS A 221 -15.84 1.06 -9.10
C LYS A 221 -15.95 2.59 -9.09
N ILE A 222 -16.66 3.16 -10.07
CA ILE A 222 -16.93 4.61 -10.14
C ILE A 222 -17.82 4.96 -8.95
N LYS A 223 -17.47 5.99 -8.19
CA LYS A 223 -18.43 6.62 -7.28
C LYS A 223 -19.12 7.73 -8.04
N VAL A 224 -20.43 7.70 -8.03
CA VAL A 224 -21.23 8.89 -8.23
C VAL A 224 -21.73 9.21 -6.83
N ALA A 225 -21.19 10.24 -6.19
CA ALA A 225 -21.79 10.78 -4.98
C ALA A 225 -21.73 12.29 -5.07
N GLY A 226 -22.89 12.92 -4.96
CA GLY A 226 -23.00 14.36 -4.95
C GLY A 226 -22.31 15.00 -3.74
N ASN A 227 -21.85 16.22 -3.95
CA ASN A 227 -21.56 17.23 -2.93
C ASN A 227 -20.32 17.02 -2.03
N GLN A 228 -19.16 16.61 -2.56
CA GLN A 228 -17.91 16.68 -1.76
C GLN A 228 -17.09 17.92 -2.07
N ILE A 229 -16.64 18.64 -1.03
CA ILE A 229 -15.76 19.79 -1.23
C ILE A 229 -14.31 19.33 -1.47
N LEU A 230 -13.73 19.67 -2.61
CA LEU A 230 -12.32 19.45 -2.96
C LEU A 230 -11.56 20.77 -3.00
N LYS A 231 -10.38 20.79 -2.39
CA LYS A 231 -9.44 21.90 -2.49
C LYS A 231 -8.43 21.63 -3.61
N LYS A 232 -8.17 22.64 -4.45
CA LYS A 232 -7.10 22.63 -5.46
C LYS A 232 -5.73 22.93 -4.84
N ALA A 233 -4.67 22.61 -5.60
CA ALA A 233 -3.29 23.00 -5.29
C ALA A 233 -3.05 24.53 -5.33
N ASP A 234 -4.00 25.29 -5.91
CA ASP A 234 -3.99 26.76 -5.97
C ASP A 234 -4.86 27.43 -4.88
N GLY A 235 -5.46 26.65 -3.98
CA GLY A 235 -6.27 27.16 -2.86
C GLY A 235 -7.74 27.43 -3.15
N THR A 236 -8.25 27.14 -4.35
CA THR A 236 -9.69 27.29 -4.65
C THR A 236 -10.52 26.06 -4.24
N ASP A 237 -11.72 26.31 -3.70
CA ASP A 237 -12.68 25.31 -3.25
C ASP A 237 -13.64 24.91 -4.40
N TYR A 238 -13.87 23.61 -4.57
CA TYR A 238 -14.86 23.05 -5.50
C TYR A 238 -15.76 22.06 -4.79
N ILE A 239 -16.93 21.81 -5.36
CA ILE A 239 -17.83 20.71 -4.97
C ILE A 239 -17.80 19.67 -6.11
N THR A 240 -17.50 18.40 -5.84
CA THR A 240 -17.71 17.30 -6.80
C THR A 240 -19.20 17.08 -7.02
N LEU A 241 -19.58 17.00 -8.29
CA LEU A 241 -20.96 17.18 -8.77
C LEU A 241 -21.96 16.11 -8.31
N ASP A 242 -23.22 16.54 -8.34
CA ASP A 242 -24.45 15.77 -8.19
C ASP A 242 -24.54 14.60 -9.19
N GLU A 243 -25.28 13.57 -8.81
CA GLU A 243 -25.35 12.26 -9.48
C GLU A 243 -25.80 12.31 -10.97
N GLU A 244 -26.37 13.44 -11.35
CA GLU A 244 -27.12 13.67 -12.57
C GLU A 244 -26.24 13.76 -13.84
N ASP A 245 -25.05 14.39 -13.80
CA ASP A 245 -24.23 14.58 -15.01
C ASP A 245 -23.56 13.29 -15.51
N TYR A 246 -23.12 12.43 -14.58
CA TYR A 246 -22.63 11.10 -14.93
C TYR A 246 -23.77 10.23 -15.45
N VAL A 247 -24.94 10.26 -14.79
CA VAL A 247 -26.13 9.51 -15.22
C VAL A 247 -26.57 9.97 -16.62
N ASN A 248 -26.59 11.27 -16.88
CA ASN A 248 -26.93 11.84 -18.19
C ASN A 248 -25.90 11.44 -19.25
N THR A 249 -24.60 11.55 -18.96
CA THR A 249 -23.53 11.11 -19.88
C THR A 249 -23.66 9.62 -20.19
N ARG A 250 -23.90 8.77 -19.19
CA ARG A 250 -24.08 7.32 -19.38
C ARG A 250 -25.36 6.98 -20.15
N LYS A 251 -26.47 7.67 -19.87
CA LYS A 251 -27.73 7.52 -20.62
C LYS A 251 -27.55 7.89 -22.08
N ASN A 252 -26.89 9.01 -22.36
CA ASN A 252 -26.65 9.52 -23.71
C ASN A 252 -25.69 8.62 -24.51
N LEU A 253 -24.69 8.05 -23.83
CA LEU A 253 -23.66 7.20 -24.46
C LEU A 253 -24.02 5.70 -24.52
N GLY A 254 -25.24 5.29 -24.12
CA GLY A 254 -25.84 4.02 -24.54
C GLY A 254 -24.98 2.75 -24.41
N GLY A 255 -24.52 2.41 -23.20
CA GLY A 255 -23.82 1.14 -22.94
C GLY A 255 -22.40 1.04 -23.54
N LEU A 256 -21.85 2.14 -24.05
CA LEU A 256 -20.47 2.24 -24.51
C LEU A 256 -19.47 1.86 -23.41
N ASN A 257 -18.28 1.46 -23.84
CA ASN A 257 -17.19 1.07 -22.95
C ASN A 257 -16.91 2.21 -21.94
N LYS A 258 -16.71 1.83 -20.67
CA LYS A 258 -16.33 2.70 -19.54
C LYS A 258 -15.28 3.76 -19.91
N ARG A 259 -14.31 3.42 -20.77
CA ARG A 259 -13.30 4.35 -21.26
C ARG A 259 -13.88 5.56 -22.01
N ILE A 260 -14.84 5.35 -22.89
CA ILE A 260 -15.46 6.42 -23.69
C ILE A 260 -16.24 7.37 -22.77
N ILE A 261 -16.90 6.81 -21.74
CA ILE A 261 -17.59 7.59 -20.71
C ILE A 261 -16.59 8.44 -19.92
N GLU A 262 -15.43 7.88 -19.56
CA GLU A 262 -14.37 8.59 -18.84
C GLU A 262 -13.76 9.74 -19.65
N GLU A 263 -13.48 9.53 -20.94
CA GLU A 263 -12.95 10.56 -21.84
C GLU A 263 -13.97 11.69 -22.09
N GLU A 264 -15.24 11.35 -22.35
CA GLU A 264 -16.29 12.34 -22.59
C GLU A 264 -16.57 13.18 -21.34
N PHE A 265 -16.61 12.57 -20.16
CA PHE A 265 -16.78 13.29 -18.89
C PHE A 265 -15.66 14.33 -18.69
N LYS A 266 -14.41 13.92 -18.95
CA LYS A 266 -13.26 14.83 -18.85
C LYS A 266 -13.35 15.97 -19.85
N ASN A 267 -13.69 15.69 -21.09
CA ASN A 267 -13.81 16.71 -22.14
C ASN A 267 -14.90 17.73 -21.81
N ARG A 268 -16.04 17.30 -21.25
CA ARG A 268 -17.16 18.19 -20.90
C ARG A 268 -16.91 19.03 -19.65
N THR A 269 -16.26 18.47 -18.64
CA THR A 269 -16.15 19.11 -17.31
C THR A 269 -14.78 19.69 -17.01
N GLY A 270 -13.75 19.30 -17.77
CA GLY A 270 -12.35 19.56 -17.46
C GLY A 270 -11.79 18.70 -16.31
N ASN A 271 -12.61 17.84 -15.69
CA ASN A 271 -12.27 17.09 -14.47
C ASN A 271 -12.14 15.58 -14.72
N TYR A 272 -11.39 14.89 -13.86
CA TYR A 272 -11.35 13.44 -13.85
C TYR A 272 -12.50 12.85 -13.03
N LEU A 273 -12.99 11.67 -13.43
CA LEU A 273 -13.89 10.87 -12.60
C LEU A 273 -13.17 10.38 -11.34
N GLU A 274 -13.82 10.53 -10.20
CA GLU A 274 -13.35 9.96 -8.93
C GLU A 274 -13.89 8.54 -8.70
N PHE A 275 -13.12 7.75 -7.97
CA PHE A 275 -13.38 6.33 -7.72
C PHE A 275 -13.28 6.07 -6.22
N THR A 276 -14.27 5.40 -5.63
CA THR A 276 -14.26 5.07 -4.18
C THR A 276 -13.29 4.00 -3.79
N ASN A 277 -13.14 3.01 -4.68
CA ASN A 277 -12.34 1.83 -4.44
C ASN A 277 -11.27 1.70 -5.52
N LEU A 278 -10.68 2.84 -5.90
CA LEU A 278 -9.51 2.80 -6.77
C LEU A 278 -8.39 2.11 -6.00
N LYS A 279 -7.74 1.16 -6.66
CA LYS A 279 -6.47 0.63 -6.19
C LYS A 279 -5.43 1.13 -7.16
N SER A 280 -4.51 1.97 -6.67
CA SER A 280 -3.29 2.28 -7.41
C SER A 280 -2.30 1.15 -7.19
N ARG A 281 -1.37 0.99 -8.12
CA ARG A 281 -0.19 0.16 -7.87
C ARG A 281 0.95 1.07 -7.49
N VAL A 282 1.65 0.75 -6.41
CA VAL A 282 2.91 1.44 -6.10
C VAL A 282 3.94 1.05 -7.13
N ASN A 283 4.48 2.04 -7.83
CA ASN A 283 5.57 1.87 -8.77
C ASN A 283 6.91 2.09 -8.06
N TYR A 284 7.32 1.13 -7.23
CA TYR A 284 8.51 1.33 -6.42
C TYR A 284 9.76 1.52 -7.28
N LYS A 285 9.80 1.02 -8.52
CA LYS A 285 10.96 1.16 -9.42
C LYS A 285 11.29 2.61 -9.75
N GLU A 286 10.28 3.49 -9.77
CA GLU A 286 10.45 4.93 -10.03
C GLU A 286 10.73 5.75 -8.76
N ILE A 287 10.58 5.13 -7.58
CA ILE A 287 10.74 5.76 -6.26
C ILE A 287 11.52 4.84 -5.31
N GLN A 288 12.61 4.25 -5.79
CA GLN A 288 13.36 3.27 -5.01
C GLN A 288 14.13 3.91 -3.85
N LYS A 289 14.45 5.20 -3.95
CA LYS A 289 15.36 5.89 -3.05
C LYS A 289 14.67 7.00 -2.26
N PHE A 290 15.29 7.40 -1.16
CA PHE A 290 14.95 8.63 -0.45
C PHE A 290 15.69 9.81 -1.11
N GLU A 291 15.15 10.29 -2.24
CA GLU A 291 15.83 11.21 -3.18
C GLU A 291 16.15 12.60 -2.59
N ILE A 292 15.43 13.02 -1.55
CA ILE A 292 15.60 14.34 -0.92
C ILE A 292 16.54 14.24 0.28
N TYR A 293 16.44 13.15 1.05
CA TYR A 293 17.27 12.93 2.22
C TYR A 293 18.65 12.39 1.86
N ASP A 294 18.72 11.23 1.19
CA ASP A 294 19.93 10.49 0.86
C ASP A 294 19.64 9.39 -0.17
N GLU A 295 20.06 9.61 -1.42
CA GLU A 295 19.85 8.69 -2.55
C GLU A 295 20.49 7.30 -2.37
N SER A 296 21.41 7.14 -1.41
CA SER A 296 21.94 5.81 -1.07
C SER A 296 20.94 4.95 -0.29
N LYS A 297 19.90 5.56 0.30
CA LYS A 297 18.90 4.89 1.13
C LYS A 297 17.71 4.44 0.32
N GLU A 298 17.21 3.25 0.63
CA GLU A 298 16.15 2.60 -0.14
C GLU A 298 14.82 2.57 0.60
N ARG A 299 13.74 2.85 -0.14
CA ARG A 299 12.35 2.79 0.33
C ARG A 299 11.82 1.36 0.42
N LEU A 300 12.43 0.41 -0.27
CA LEU A 300 12.15 -1.03 -0.18
C LEU A 300 13.25 -1.71 0.63
N LYS A 301 12.87 -2.60 1.55
CA LYS A 301 13.81 -3.48 2.25
C LYS A 301 13.39 -4.93 2.17
N ILE A 302 14.35 -5.82 1.96
CA ILE A 302 14.15 -7.26 2.03
C ILE A 302 14.54 -7.72 3.42
N ILE A 303 13.57 -8.26 4.16
CA ILE A 303 13.74 -8.77 5.52
C ILE A 303 14.11 -10.25 5.50
N TYR A 304 13.53 -10.98 4.54
CA TYR A 304 13.76 -12.39 4.35
C TYR A 304 13.69 -12.74 2.87
N LEU A 305 14.60 -13.59 2.42
CA LEU A 305 14.52 -14.27 1.14
C LEU A 305 14.93 -15.74 1.33
N SER A 306 14.11 -16.67 0.84
CA SER A 306 14.39 -18.10 0.95
C SER A 306 15.64 -18.49 0.18
N HIS A 307 16.45 -19.40 0.75
CA HIS A 307 17.54 -20.06 0.02
C HIS A 307 17.04 -21.21 -0.86
N GLN A 308 15.86 -21.74 -0.56
CA GLN A 308 15.21 -22.82 -1.30
C GLN A 308 14.05 -22.22 -2.08
N ILE A 309 14.37 -21.63 -3.22
CA ILE A 309 13.38 -21.06 -4.14
C ILE A 309 13.08 -22.11 -5.21
N PRO A 310 11.80 -22.50 -5.41
CA PRO A 310 11.42 -23.31 -6.56
C PRO A 310 11.90 -22.68 -7.88
N ASN A 311 12.45 -23.49 -8.79
CA ASN A 311 13.07 -22.99 -10.03
C ASN A 311 12.17 -22.05 -10.83
N GLU A 312 10.86 -22.31 -10.83
CA GLU A 312 9.83 -21.49 -11.49
C GLU A 312 9.73 -20.04 -10.99
N TYR A 313 10.22 -19.72 -9.79
CA TYR A 313 10.22 -18.37 -9.22
C TYR A 313 11.62 -17.74 -9.14
N SER A 314 12.65 -18.48 -9.55
CA SER A 314 14.04 -18.08 -9.35
C SER A 314 14.39 -16.81 -10.13
N GLU A 315 13.88 -16.63 -11.35
CA GLU A 315 14.12 -15.43 -12.16
C GLU A 315 13.46 -14.19 -11.55
N ASP A 316 12.20 -14.28 -11.12
CA ASP A 316 11.46 -13.17 -10.50
C ASP A 316 12.11 -12.72 -9.18
N LEU A 317 12.61 -13.68 -8.39
CA LEU A 317 13.26 -13.40 -7.12
C LEU A 317 14.74 -13.05 -7.22
N LYS A 318 15.37 -13.33 -8.37
CA LYS A 318 16.75 -12.94 -8.64
C LYS A 318 16.94 -11.43 -8.59
N PHE A 319 15.97 -10.65 -9.07
CA PHE A 319 16.01 -9.20 -8.97
C PHE A 319 16.23 -8.73 -7.53
N PHE A 320 15.49 -9.29 -6.56
CA PHE A 320 15.63 -8.88 -5.16
C PHE A 320 16.95 -9.34 -4.56
N LYS A 321 17.39 -10.56 -4.89
CA LYS A 321 18.68 -11.10 -4.44
C LYS A 321 19.87 -10.28 -4.93
N ASP A 322 19.81 -9.79 -6.17
CA ASP A 322 20.93 -9.11 -6.82
C ASP A 322 20.98 -7.62 -6.46
N ASN A 323 19.85 -7.00 -6.09
CA ASN A 323 19.76 -5.54 -5.89
C ASN A 323 19.59 -5.11 -4.43
N TYR A 324 19.27 -6.01 -3.51
CA TYR A 324 19.03 -5.66 -2.10
C TYR A 324 19.92 -6.48 -1.17
N SER A 325 20.50 -5.79 -0.19
CA SER A 325 21.16 -6.44 0.94
C SER A 325 20.12 -7.18 1.78
N ILE A 326 20.38 -8.45 2.05
CA ILE A 326 19.52 -9.35 2.86
C ILE A 326 20.15 -9.57 4.23
#